data_AF-A0A135VEJ5-F1
#
_entry.id   AF-A0A135VEJ5-F1
#
_cell.length_a   1.000
_cell.length_b   1.000
_cell.length_c   1.000
_cell.angle_alpha   90.00
_cell.angle_beta   90.00
_cell.angle_gamma   90.00
#
_symmetry.space_group_name_H-M   'P 1'
#
loop_
_entity.id
_entity.type
_entity.pdbx_description
1 polymer ?
#
loop_
_entity_poly.entity_id
_entity_poly.type
_entity_poly.pdbx_seq_one_letter_code
_entity_poly.pdbx_strand_id
1 'polypeptide(L)'
;MLRMKKKPARYSLVSVVVAAILLVSSLGIGTTDSSTLVLPGIALNDSPFVDISTDNLTSMESILYPSNYEVVSERPYIIRVDYQRAHFITEYDAEQAATQFINKVFSNLSVQQLEIDRTLTDLWRVLPRWRICFRNNTISDGIHIEARVIVNAITGGIIGYSGNPIMCQGEVANQSTAEMYATTALKELGYYIPDNSRIVYIDKMDHFNDNFSTYYFRFQEVVNNTMIDGEIGTIRVELDGRSGGIERLLCQWIEVDEIPTNGIVSMIAIGYGAVLTLYRVPEGDYNEIRPQDFRLCWVRDDPRSGMTVFDAFTGEVLYVMDTFGAFHSQDEVRAIFLAPLLISAIPATLLYLGTRKILRRQMRY
;
A
#
# COMPACT_ATOMS: atom_id res chain seq x y z
N MET A 1 -17.48 71.86 -16.57
CA MET A 1 -17.98 70.82 -17.49
C MET A 1 -16.91 69.74 -17.63
N LEU A 2 -16.95 68.70 -16.79
CA LEU A 2 -16.01 67.56 -16.84
C LEU A 2 -16.83 66.27 -16.72
N ARG A 3 -16.95 65.53 -17.83
CA ARG A 3 -17.66 64.26 -17.95
C ARG A 3 -16.90 63.17 -17.17
N MET A 4 -17.41 62.78 -16.00
CA MET A 4 -17.01 61.52 -15.36
C MET A 4 -17.65 60.33 -16.08
N LYS A 5 -16.83 59.54 -16.78
CA LYS A 5 -17.22 58.27 -17.41
C LYS A 5 -17.42 57.20 -16.32
N LYS A 6 -18.66 56.73 -16.14
CA LYS A 6 -18.99 55.51 -15.37
C LYS A 6 -18.33 54.29 -16.03
N LYS A 7 -17.37 53.64 -15.37
CA LYS A 7 -16.85 52.31 -15.74
C LYS A 7 -16.54 51.33 -14.56
N PRO A 8 -17.29 51.26 -13.45
CA PRO A 8 -17.09 50.17 -12.48
C PRO A 8 -17.81 48.86 -12.85
N ALA A 9 -18.88 48.90 -13.66
CA ALA A 9 -19.73 47.73 -13.91
C ALA A 9 -19.15 46.67 -14.86
N ARG A 10 -18.14 47.01 -15.68
CA ARG A 10 -17.57 46.06 -16.65
C ARG A 10 -16.58 45.08 -16.03
N TYR A 11 -15.94 45.45 -14.92
CA TYR A 11 -14.95 44.57 -14.28
C TYR A 11 -15.61 43.47 -13.45
N SER A 12 -16.74 43.74 -12.76
CA SER A 12 -17.43 42.69 -12.00
C SER A 12 -18.08 41.64 -12.90
N LEU A 13 -18.57 42.04 -14.08
CA LEU A 13 -19.17 41.11 -15.03
C LEU A 13 -18.11 40.16 -15.63
N VAL A 14 -16.93 40.69 -15.95
CA VAL A 14 -15.81 39.87 -16.46
C VAL A 14 -15.31 38.89 -15.40
N SER A 15 -15.22 39.30 -14.12
CA SER A 15 -14.81 38.40 -13.04
C SER A 15 -15.80 37.25 -12.81
N VAL A 16 -17.11 37.52 -12.87
CA VAL A 16 -18.15 36.47 -12.73
C VAL A 16 -18.14 35.52 -13.92
N VAL A 17 -17.94 36.03 -15.14
CA VAL A 17 -17.86 35.19 -16.34
C VAL A 17 -16.59 34.34 -16.33
N VAL A 18 -15.45 34.88 -15.92
CA VAL A 18 -14.20 34.10 -15.79
C VAL A 18 -14.34 33.03 -14.70
N ALA A 19 -14.97 33.33 -13.57
CA ALA A 19 -15.25 32.35 -12.52
C ALA A 19 -16.21 31.26 -12.99
N ALA A 20 -17.27 31.61 -13.74
CA ALA A 20 -18.20 30.65 -14.31
C ALA A 20 -17.55 29.78 -15.41
N ILE A 21 -16.69 30.37 -16.25
CA ILE A 21 -15.92 29.62 -17.26
C ILE A 21 -14.97 28.66 -16.57
N LEU A 22 -14.24 29.08 -15.54
CA LEU A 22 -13.35 28.18 -14.76
C LEU A 22 -14.12 27.07 -14.04
N LEU A 23 -15.33 27.36 -13.55
CA LEU A 23 -16.21 26.36 -12.93
C LEU A 23 -16.70 25.34 -13.98
N VAL A 24 -17.14 25.81 -15.14
CA VAL A 24 -17.62 24.96 -16.24
C VAL A 24 -16.48 24.17 -16.89
N SER A 25 -15.27 24.73 -17.02
CA SER A 25 -14.12 23.99 -17.52
C SER A 25 -13.52 23.04 -16.48
N SER A 26 -13.72 23.27 -15.17
CA SER A 26 -13.45 22.26 -14.14
C SER A 26 -14.45 21.10 -14.15
N LEU A 27 -15.68 21.33 -14.63
CA LEU A 27 -16.73 20.31 -14.80
C LEU A 27 -16.67 19.60 -16.17
N GLY A 28 -15.96 20.17 -17.16
CA GLY A 28 -16.00 19.74 -18.56
C GLY A 28 -14.76 19.02 -19.09
N ILE A 29 -13.77 18.71 -18.25
CA ILE A 29 -12.60 17.91 -18.66
C ILE A 29 -12.87 16.44 -18.34
N GLY A 30 -13.29 15.68 -19.36
CA GLY A 30 -13.11 14.23 -19.40
C GLY A 30 -14.38 13.36 -19.32
N THR A 31 -15.36 13.59 -20.19
CA THR A 31 -16.24 12.49 -20.63
C THR A 31 -15.61 11.83 -21.85
N THR A 32 -14.71 10.88 -21.59
CA THR A 32 -14.35 9.84 -22.55
C THR A 32 -14.67 8.52 -21.90
N ASP A 33 -15.55 7.77 -22.57
CA ASP A 33 -16.11 6.49 -22.17
C ASP A 33 -15.03 5.45 -21.82
N SER A 34 -14.77 5.30 -20.53
CA SER A 34 -14.61 4.00 -19.88
C SER A 34 -14.73 4.20 -18.36
N SER A 35 -15.95 4.12 -17.82
CA SER A 35 -16.23 4.11 -16.38
C SER A 35 -15.78 2.80 -15.70
N THR A 36 -14.94 2.00 -16.34
CA THR A 36 -14.43 0.75 -15.81
C THR A 36 -13.35 1.05 -14.79
N LEU A 37 -13.62 0.70 -13.54
CA LEU A 37 -12.61 0.58 -12.50
C LEU A 37 -11.52 -0.38 -13.02
N VAL A 38 -10.35 0.15 -13.38
CA VAL A 38 -9.20 -0.69 -13.76
C VAL A 38 -8.40 -0.94 -12.50
N LEU A 39 -8.53 -2.13 -11.93
CA LEU A 39 -7.67 -2.56 -10.85
C LEU A 39 -6.24 -2.74 -11.37
N PRO A 40 -5.22 -2.29 -10.62
CA PRO A 40 -3.83 -2.47 -11.04
C PRO A 40 -3.47 -3.95 -11.14
N GLY A 41 -2.49 -4.25 -11.99
CA GLY A 41 -2.00 -5.60 -12.22
C GLY A 41 -2.87 -6.45 -13.16
N ILE A 42 -2.47 -7.71 -13.35
CA ILE A 42 -3.20 -8.73 -14.12
C ILE A 42 -3.91 -9.70 -13.15
N ALA A 43 -5.04 -10.29 -13.56
CA ALA A 43 -5.66 -11.34 -12.75
C ALA A 43 -4.77 -12.60 -12.73
N LEU A 44 -4.80 -13.37 -11.64
CA LEU A 44 -3.99 -14.59 -11.54
C LEU A 44 -4.31 -15.59 -12.67
N ASN A 45 -5.59 -15.73 -13.02
CA ASN A 45 -6.04 -16.62 -14.10
C ASN A 45 -5.49 -16.24 -15.49
N ASP A 46 -5.05 -15.00 -15.65
CA ASP A 46 -4.44 -14.48 -16.89
C ASP A 46 -2.91 -14.47 -16.81
N SER A 47 -2.32 -15.17 -15.83
CA SER A 47 -0.90 -15.11 -15.52
C SER A 47 -0.21 -16.48 -15.57
N PRO A 48 1.11 -16.54 -15.87
CA PRO A 48 1.93 -17.74 -15.69
C PRO A 48 1.92 -18.34 -14.28
N PHE A 49 1.51 -17.57 -13.26
CA PHE A 49 1.42 -18.05 -11.87
C PHE A 49 0.13 -18.83 -11.55
N VAL A 50 -0.80 -18.97 -12.50
CA VAL A 50 -2.09 -19.69 -12.31
C VAL A 50 -1.90 -21.12 -11.80
N ASP A 51 -0.81 -21.78 -12.18
CA ASP A 51 -0.55 -23.16 -11.77
C ASP A 51 -0.31 -23.33 -10.26
N ILE A 52 -0.13 -22.25 -9.51
CA ILE A 52 0.09 -22.26 -8.05
C ILE A 52 -1.25 -22.18 -7.29
N SER A 53 -2.34 -21.85 -7.97
CA SER A 53 -3.67 -21.71 -7.35
C SER A 53 -4.51 -23.00 -7.38
N THR A 54 -4.03 -24.07 -8.02
CA THR A 54 -4.83 -25.27 -8.29
C THR A 54 -4.50 -26.47 -7.41
N ASP A 55 -3.44 -26.40 -6.60
CA ASP A 55 -3.02 -27.54 -5.78
C ASP A 55 -3.59 -27.42 -4.35
N ASN A 56 -4.04 -28.55 -3.78
CA ASN A 56 -4.42 -28.75 -2.38
C ASN A 56 -3.19 -28.58 -1.45
N LEU A 57 -2.43 -27.51 -1.62
CA LEU A 57 -1.30 -27.15 -0.78
C LEU A 57 -1.85 -26.59 0.53
N THR A 58 -1.35 -27.16 1.62
CA THR A 58 -1.59 -26.77 3.02
C THR A 58 -1.59 -25.25 3.14
N SER A 59 -2.69 -24.73 3.67
CA SER A 59 -3.03 -23.32 3.87
C SER A 59 -1.83 -22.41 4.08
N MET A 60 -1.80 -21.28 3.37
CA MET A 60 -0.91 -20.17 3.71
C MET A 60 -1.07 -19.86 5.20
N GLU A 61 -0.06 -20.15 6.02
CA GLU A 61 -0.12 -19.87 7.45
C GLU A 61 -0.03 -18.36 7.77
N SER A 62 -0.12 -17.52 6.75
CA SER A 62 -0.17 -16.07 6.81
C SER A 62 -1.57 -15.49 6.96
N ILE A 63 -2.63 -16.32 6.96
CA ILE A 63 -4.02 -15.85 7.02
C ILE A 63 -4.23 -14.97 8.26
N LEU A 64 -4.70 -13.74 8.04
CA LEU A 64 -5.34 -12.98 9.10
C LEU A 64 -6.62 -13.71 9.46
N TYR A 65 -6.62 -14.36 10.62
CA TYR A 65 -7.75 -15.18 11.05
C TYR A 65 -9.10 -14.47 10.91
N PRO A 66 -10.09 -15.12 10.26
CA PRO A 66 -11.45 -14.64 10.24
C PRO A 66 -12.05 -14.46 11.64
N SER A 67 -11.55 -15.21 12.62
CA SER A 67 -11.99 -15.11 14.02
C SER A 67 -11.48 -13.89 14.78
N ASN A 68 -10.46 -13.18 14.26
CA ASN A 68 -9.82 -12.07 14.95
C ASN A 68 -10.23 -10.71 14.38
N TYR A 69 -11.06 -10.68 13.33
CA TYR A 69 -11.63 -9.44 12.82
C TYR A 69 -13.08 -9.26 13.30
N GLU A 70 -13.44 -8.01 13.57
CA GLU A 70 -14.78 -7.57 13.93
C GLU A 70 -15.20 -6.43 13.01
N VAL A 71 -16.40 -6.50 12.43
CA VAL A 71 -17.00 -5.35 11.75
C VAL A 71 -17.52 -4.38 12.83
N VAL A 72 -16.73 -3.35 13.12
CA VAL A 72 -17.03 -2.36 14.18
C VAL A 72 -18.07 -1.34 13.71
N SER A 73 -18.10 -1.07 12.41
CA SER A 73 -19.08 -0.19 11.80
C SER A 73 -19.35 -0.61 10.36
N GLU A 74 -20.60 -0.57 9.93
CA GLU A 74 -20.95 -0.78 8.52
C GLU A 74 -20.93 0.52 7.71
N ARG A 75 -21.06 1.67 8.37
CA ARG A 75 -21.18 3.01 7.74
C ARG A 75 -20.58 4.09 8.65
N PRO A 76 -19.31 4.50 8.44
CA PRO A 76 -18.35 3.98 7.47
C PRO A 76 -18.04 2.49 7.68
N TYR A 77 -17.69 1.75 6.61
CA TYR A 77 -17.30 0.34 6.77
C TYR A 77 -15.91 0.25 7.41
N ILE A 78 -15.86 -0.22 8.64
CA ILE A 78 -14.66 -0.36 9.46
C ILE A 78 -14.58 -1.79 9.99
N ILE A 79 -13.49 -2.47 9.67
CA ILE A 79 -13.08 -3.75 10.25
C ILE A 79 -11.97 -3.48 11.26
N ARG A 80 -12.05 -4.07 12.45
CA ARG A 80 -10.98 -4.05 13.44
C ARG A 80 -10.39 -5.44 13.59
N VAL A 81 -9.08 -5.56 13.53
CA VAL A 81 -8.37 -6.80 13.83
C VAL A 81 -7.70 -6.65 15.19
N ASP A 82 -8.05 -7.51 16.15
CA ASP A 82 -7.50 -7.46 17.51
C ASP A 82 -6.73 -8.76 17.86
N TYR A 83 -5.42 -8.63 18.05
CA TYR A 83 -4.56 -9.75 18.43
C TYR A 83 -4.34 -9.89 19.93
N GLN A 84 -4.86 -8.98 20.76
CA GLN A 84 -4.68 -9.08 22.22
C GLN A 84 -5.31 -10.35 22.79
N ARG A 85 -6.28 -10.93 22.08
CA ARG A 85 -6.94 -12.19 22.43
C ARG A 85 -6.36 -13.42 21.74
N ALA A 86 -5.40 -13.23 20.83
CA ALA A 86 -4.78 -14.34 20.12
C ALA A 86 -3.85 -15.11 21.06
N HIS A 87 -3.80 -16.43 20.88
CA HIS A 87 -2.76 -17.24 21.48
C HIS A 87 -1.49 -17.13 20.64
N PHE A 88 -0.38 -16.73 21.26
CA PHE A 88 0.91 -16.62 20.58
C PHE A 88 1.74 -17.87 20.84
N ILE A 89 2.39 -18.39 19.81
CA ILE A 89 3.41 -19.42 19.94
C ILE A 89 4.62 -18.86 20.71
N THR A 90 5.35 -19.76 21.36
CA THR A 90 6.53 -19.34 22.12
C THR A 90 7.69 -18.99 21.20
N GLU A 91 8.64 -18.20 21.71
CA GLU A 91 9.91 -17.94 21.02
C GLU A 91 10.63 -19.24 20.63
N TYR A 92 10.57 -20.25 21.51
CA TYR A 92 11.16 -21.57 21.26
C TYR A 92 10.50 -22.26 20.06
N ASP A 93 9.17 -22.25 19.98
CA ASP A 93 8.45 -22.87 18.86
C ASP A 93 8.77 -22.16 17.53
N ALA A 94 8.87 -20.82 17.56
CA ALA A 94 9.23 -20.02 16.39
C ALA A 94 10.65 -20.34 15.91
N GLU A 95 11.61 -20.45 16.83
CA GLU A 95 12.99 -20.84 16.52
C GLU A 95 13.07 -22.25 15.93
N GLN A 96 12.31 -23.21 16.47
CA GLN A 96 12.26 -24.57 15.92
C GLN A 96 11.71 -24.58 14.49
N ALA A 97 10.61 -23.87 14.23
CA ALA A 97 10.04 -23.75 12.90
C ALA A 97 11.04 -23.11 11.91
N ALA A 98 11.67 -22.00 12.30
CA ALA A 98 12.66 -21.31 11.49
C ALA A 98 13.90 -22.17 11.21
N THR A 99 14.36 -22.94 12.20
CA THR A 99 15.50 -23.86 12.07
C THR A 99 15.19 -25.01 11.12
N GLN A 100 13.99 -25.59 11.21
CA GLN A 100 13.53 -26.62 10.26
C GLN A 100 13.48 -26.07 8.83
N PHE A 101 12.98 -24.85 8.66
CA PHE A 101 12.97 -24.16 7.36
C PHE A 101 14.39 -23.98 6.80
N ILE A 102 15.32 -23.43 7.58
CA ILE A 102 16.71 -23.22 7.15
C ILE A 102 17.37 -24.56 6.79
N ASN A 103 17.20 -25.60 7.60
CA ASN A 103 17.75 -26.93 7.29
C ASN A 103 17.16 -27.52 6.00
N LYS A 104 15.89 -27.26 5.70
CA LYS A 104 15.25 -27.68 4.44
C LYS A 104 15.87 -26.98 3.23
N VAL A 105 16.09 -25.67 3.32
CA VAL A 105 16.56 -24.87 2.16
C VAL A 105 18.08 -24.82 2.02
N PHE A 106 18.83 -25.13 3.08
CA PHE A 106 20.30 -25.22 3.10
C PHE A 106 20.77 -26.62 3.53
N SER A 107 20.31 -27.67 2.83
CA SER A 107 20.46 -29.09 3.18
C SER A 107 21.88 -29.61 3.46
N ASN A 108 22.93 -28.84 3.10
CA ASN A 108 24.34 -29.22 3.26
C ASN A 108 25.06 -28.49 4.40
N LEU A 109 24.37 -27.65 5.19
CA LEU A 109 25.00 -26.80 6.20
C LEU A 109 24.40 -27.10 7.58
N SER A 110 25.27 -27.45 8.55
CA SER A 110 24.85 -27.64 9.93
C SER A 110 24.53 -26.28 10.56
N VAL A 111 23.25 -26.03 10.83
CA VAL A 111 22.74 -24.81 11.50
C VAL A 111 23.27 -24.64 12.94
N GLN A 112 23.93 -25.66 13.50
CA GLN A 112 24.47 -25.65 14.86
C GLN A 112 25.57 -24.60 15.12
N GLN A 113 26.01 -23.85 14.10
CA GLN A 113 27.04 -22.80 14.22
C GLN A 113 26.50 -21.38 14.02
N LEU A 114 25.18 -21.20 13.90
CA LEU A 114 24.61 -19.89 13.57
C LEU A 114 24.28 -19.08 14.83
N GLU A 115 24.68 -17.81 14.84
CA GLU A 115 24.20 -16.85 15.84
C GLU A 115 22.72 -16.57 15.56
N ILE A 116 21.89 -16.77 16.59
CA ILE A 116 20.45 -16.56 16.52
C ILE A 116 20.11 -15.27 17.26
N ASP A 117 19.85 -14.20 16.49
CA ASP A 117 19.22 -13.00 17.04
C ASP A 117 17.69 -13.16 16.95
N ARG A 118 17.06 -13.00 18.11
CA ARG A 118 15.64 -13.22 18.31
C ARG A 118 15.04 -11.89 18.66
N THR A 119 14.20 -11.40 17.78
CA THR A 119 13.42 -10.22 18.09
C THR A 119 11.98 -10.48 17.72
N LEU A 120 11.08 -10.41 18.71
CA LEU A 120 9.69 -10.07 18.43
C LEU A 120 9.70 -8.64 17.92
N THR A 121 9.93 -8.49 16.62
CA THR A 121 10.03 -7.18 15.98
C THR A 121 8.71 -6.85 15.31
N ASP A 122 8.48 -5.54 15.20
CA ASP A 122 7.39 -4.91 14.46
C ASP A 122 6.02 -4.95 15.14
N LEU A 123 5.95 -4.49 16.41
CA LEU A 123 4.72 -3.97 17.02
C LEU A 123 4.07 -2.85 16.17
N TRP A 124 4.79 -2.33 15.18
CA TRP A 124 4.43 -1.24 14.27
C TRP A 124 3.74 -1.72 12.98
N ARG A 125 3.68 -3.03 12.72
CA ARG A 125 3.15 -3.60 11.47
C ARG A 125 2.00 -4.58 11.72
N VAL A 126 1.30 -4.91 10.64
CA VAL A 126 -0.06 -5.48 10.69
C VAL A 126 -0.18 -6.87 11.31
N LEU A 127 0.89 -7.65 11.27
CA LEU A 127 0.90 -9.05 11.66
C LEU A 127 1.94 -9.28 12.76
N PRO A 128 1.53 -9.76 13.95
CA PRO A 128 2.46 -10.23 14.97
C PRO A 128 3.35 -11.35 14.40
N ARG A 129 4.67 -11.16 14.47
CA ARG A 129 5.63 -12.09 13.85
C ARG A 129 6.94 -12.15 14.62
N TRP A 130 7.51 -13.34 14.66
CA TRP A 130 8.87 -13.56 15.12
C TRP A 130 9.84 -13.37 13.96
N ARG A 131 10.93 -12.67 14.22
CA ARG A 131 12.05 -12.55 13.31
C ARG A 131 13.22 -13.33 13.89
N ILE A 132 13.63 -14.38 13.19
CA ILE A 132 14.73 -15.24 13.57
C ILE A 132 15.86 -15.02 12.55
N CYS A 133 16.94 -14.40 12.99
CA CYS A 133 18.11 -14.16 12.14
C CYS A 133 19.15 -15.25 12.39
N PHE A 134 19.68 -15.82 11.31
CA PHE A 134 20.74 -16.80 11.32
C PHE A 134 21.98 -16.19 10.67
N ARG A 135 23.10 -16.17 11.41
CA ARG A 135 24.39 -15.67 10.90
C ARG A 135 25.51 -16.68 11.09
N ASN A 136 26.24 -16.98 10.02
CA ASN A 136 27.49 -17.74 10.11
C ASN A 136 28.68 -16.78 10.23
N ASN A 137 29.28 -16.74 11.41
CA ASN A 137 30.48 -15.92 11.67
C ASN A 137 31.79 -16.71 11.45
N THR A 138 31.73 -18.00 11.11
CA THR A 138 32.92 -18.84 10.91
C THR A 138 33.51 -18.60 9.52
N ILE A 139 34.55 -17.77 9.46
CA ILE A 139 35.30 -17.40 8.23
C ILE A 139 35.97 -18.63 7.56
N SER A 140 36.10 -19.75 8.27
CA SER A 140 36.88 -20.92 7.81
C SER A 140 36.29 -21.67 6.62
N ASP A 141 34.97 -21.59 6.41
CA ASP A 141 34.28 -22.50 5.48
C ASP A 141 33.79 -21.81 4.20
N GLY A 142 34.17 -20.54 3.99
CA GLY A 142 33.91 -19.81 2.74
C GLY A 142 32.42 -19.53 2.42
N ILE A 143 31.49 -19.90 3.30
CA ILE A 143 30.05 -19.71 3.12
C ILE A 143 29.53 -18.80 4.24
N HIS A 144 29.41 -17.51 3.93
CA HIS A 144 28.71 -16.56 4.78
C HIS A 144 27.20 -16.73 4.60
N ILE A 145 26.51 -17.22 5.62
CA ILE A 145 25.04 -17.24 5.66
C ILE A 145 24.60 -16.01 6.45
N GLU A 146 23.86 -15.11 5.81
CA GLU A 146 22.98 -14.17 6.50
C GLU A 146 21.56 -14.44 6.00
N ALA A 147 20.74 -15.02 6.87
CA ALA A 147 19.37 -15.39 6.55
C ALA A 147 18.45 -14.90 7.67
N ARG A 148 17.27 -14.41 7.29
CA ARG A 148 16.23 -14.00 8.22
C ARG A 148 14.97 -14.74 7.86
N VAL A 149 14.41 -15.44 8.83
CA VAL A 149 13.13 -16.14 8.70
C VAL A 149 12.09 -15.38 9.50
N ILE A 150 10.91 -15.21 8.92
CA ILE A 150 9.76 -14.57 9.54
C ILE A 150 8.72 -15.64 9.82
N VAL A 151 8.39 -15.81 11.09
CA VAL A 151 7.42 -16.80 11.57
C VAL A 151 6.19 -16.08 12.07
N ASN A 152 5.00 -16.50 11.66
CA ASN A 152 3.75 -15.98 12.18
C ASN A 152 3.66 -16.31 13.67
N ALA A 153 3.48 -15.29 14.51
CA ALA A 153 3.47 -15.47 15.96
C ALA A 153 2.21 -16.18 16.48
N ILE A 154 1.16 -16.35 15.66
CA ILE A 154 -0.10 -17.00 16.02
C ILE A 154 -0.12 -18.45 15.56
N THR A 155 0.22 -18.71 14.30
CA THR A 155 0.15 -20.06 13.71
C THR A 155 1.45 -20.85 13.87
N GLY A 156 2.59 -20.16 13.96
CA GLY A 156 3.92 -20.77 13.91
C GLY A 156 4.45 -21.07 12.51
N GLY A 157 3.69 -20.73 11.48
CA GLY A 157 4.10 -20.95 10.09
C GLY A 157 5.12 -19.95 9.59
N ILE A 158 5.88 -20.38 8.57
CA ILE A 158 6.83 -19.50 7.89
C ILE A 158 6.06 -18.60 6.93
N ILE A 159 6.15 -17.30 7.16
CA ILE A 159 5.49 -16.28 6.34
C ILE A 159 6.51 -15.38 5.64
N GLY A 160 7.81 -15.60 5.83
CA GLY A 160 8.79 -14.86 5.08
C GLY A 160 10.22 -15.32 5.26
N TYR A 161 11.04 -14.88 4.31
CA TYR A 161 12.45 -15.11 4.21
C TYR A 161 13.13 -13.86 3.65
N SER A 162 14.32 -13.52 4.13
CA SER A 162 15.20 -12.57 3.46
C SER A 162 16.66 -12.89 3.72
N GLY A 163 17.50 -12.93 2.69
CA GLY A 163 18.93 -13.21 2.86
C GLY A 163 19.56 -13.70 1.57
N ASN A 164 20.55 -14.58 1.69
CA ASN A 164 21.15 -15.24 0.54
C ASN A 164 20.09 -15.95 -0.33
N PRO A 165 20.23 -15.97 -1.67
CA PRO A 165 19.28 -16.65 -2.53
C PRO A 165 19.09 -18.14 -2.15
N ILE A 166 17.84 -18.58 -2.06
CA ILE A 166 17.45 -20.00 -1.88
C ILE A 166 16.75 -20.51 -3.13
N MET A 167 16.68 -21.84 -3.30
CA MET A 167 16.05 -22.46 -4.48
C MET A 167 16.62 -21.97 -5.82
N CYS A 168 17.95 -21.79 -5.86
CA CYS A 168 18.66 -21.30 -7.04
C CYS A 168 18.51 -22.27 -8.22
N GLN A 169 18.08 -21.75 -9.36
CA GLN A 169 17.82 -22.52 -10.58
C GLN A 169 18.76 -22.14 -11.74
N GLY A 170 19.57 -21.09 -11.58
CA GLY A 170 20.49 -20.57 -12.59
C GLY A 170 20.19 -19.12 -12.97
N GLU A 171 20.98 -18.57 -13.88
CA GLU A 171 20.83 -17.18 -14.31
C GLU A 171 19.46 -16.93 -14.97
N VAL A 172 18.88 -15.76 -14.70
CA VAL A 172 17.57 -15.34 -15.19
C VAL A 172 17.73 -14.46 -16.42
N ALA A 173 17.47 -15.02 -17.58
CA ALA A 173 17.64 -14.33 -18.86
C ALA A 173 16.59 -13.24 -19.14
N ASN A 174 15.38 -13.37 -18.58
CA ASN A 174 14.26 -12.45 -18.80
C ASN A 174 13.13 -12.68 -17.76
N GLN A 175 12.10 -11.83 -17.82
CA GLN A 175 10.90 -11.88 -16.98
C GLN A 175 10.20 -13.26 -16.98
N SER A 176 10.05 -13.89 -18.15
CA SER A 176 9.35 -15.18 -18.25
C SER A 176 10.12 -16.30 -17.53
N THR A 177 11.46 -16.29 -17.62
CA THR A 177 12.31 -17.19 -16.84
C THR A 177 12.18 -16.92 -15.34
N ALA A 178 12.10 -15.64 -14.94
CA ALA A 178 11.92 -15.25 -13.55
C ALA A 178 10.58 -15.77 -12.98
N GLU A 179 9.49 -15.62 -13.74
CA GLU A 179 8.15 -16.10 -13.36
C GLU A 179 8.14 -17.62 -13.18
N MET A 180 8.77 -18.36 -14.09
CA MET A 180 8.90 -19.82 -14.00
C MET A 180 9.70 -20.23 -12.75
N TYR A 181 10.84 -19.58 -12.47
CA TYR A 181 11.65 -19.90 -11.31
C TYR A 181 10.93 -19.58 -9.99
N ALA A 182 10.26 -18.42 -9.91
CA ALA A 182 9.42 -18.07 -8.76
C ALA A 182 8.31 -19.09 -8.55
N THR A 183 7.64 -19.51 -9.63
CA THR A 183 6.55 -20.50 -9.59
C THR A 183 7.02 -21.82 -9.01
N THR A 184 8.11 -22.37 -9.55
CA THR A 184 8.70 -23.62 -9.05
C THR A 184 9.10 -23.52 -7.59
N ALA A 185 9.81 -22.45 -7.22
CA ALA A 185 10.29 -22.26 -5.86
C ALA A 185 9.13 -22.12 -4.85
N LEU A 186 8.08 -21.36 -5.19
CA LEU A 186 6.89 -21.24 -4.34
C LEU A 186 6.20 -22.59 -4.14
N LYS A 187 6.07 -23.40 -5.20
CA LYS A 187 5.51 -24.75 -5.11
C LYS A 187 6.33 -25.68 -4.21
N GLU A 188 7.66 -25.69 -4.36
CA GLU A 188 8.56 -26.51 -3.53
C GLU A 188 8.56 -26.08 -2.04
N LEU A 189 8.39 -24.77 -1.80
CA LEU A 189 8.22 -24.22 -0.47
C LEU A 189 6.82 -24.47 0.10
N GLY A 190 5.86 -24.88 -0.73
CA GLY A 190 4.47 -25.15 -0.34
C GLY A 190 3.62 -23.88 -0.21
N TYR A 191 4.02 -22.78 -0.85
CA TYR A 191 3.20 -21.56 -0.91
C TYR A 191 2.11 -21.72 -1.97
N TYR A 192 0.93 -21.26 -1.59
CA TYR A 192 -0.25 -21.16 -2.43
C TYR A 192 -0.52 -19.69 -2.76
N ILE A 193 -1.04 -19.38 -3.95
CA ILE A 193 -1.47 -18.04 -4.32
C ILE A 193 -2.97 -18.10 -4.61
N PRO A 194 -3.81 -17.40 -3.82
CA PRO A 194 -5.26 -17.45 -3.99
C PRO A 194 -5.74 -16.90 -5.33
N ASP A 195 -6.78 -17.50 -5.92
CA ASP A 195 -7.39 -17.07 -7.20
C ASP A 195 -7.88 -15.62 -7.19
N ASN A 196 -8.23 -15.09 -6.01
CA ASN A 196 -8.61 -13.70 -5.83
C ASN A 196 -7.40 -12.73 -5.80
N SER A 197 -6.25 -13.17 -6.29
CA SER A 197 -5.04 -12.35 -6.43
C SER A 197 -4.99 -11.59 -7.76
N ARG A 198 -4.41 -10.39 -7.71
CA ARG A 198 -3.88 -9.68 -8.87
C ARG A 198 -2.37 -9.54 -8.75
N ILE A 199 -1.68 -9.65 -9.88
CA ILE A 199 -0.23 -9.57 -9.94
C ILE A 199 0.17 -8.19 -10.40
N VAL A 200 0.87 -7.49 -9.52
CA VAL A 200 1.48 -6.19 -9.78
C VAL A 200 2.97 -6.41 -9.95
N TYR A 201 3.44 -6.31 -11.19
CA TYR A 201 4.86 -6.25 -11.48
C TYR A 201 5.40 -4.90 -11.02
N ILE A 202 6.35 -4.91 -10.09
CA ILE A 202 7.06 -3.70 -9.72
C ILE A 202 8.42 -3.80 -10.36
N ASP A 203 8.60 -3.08 -11.45
CA ASP A 203 9.88 -3.04 -12.16
C ASP A 203 10.84 -2.21 -11.31
N LYS A 204 11.53 -2.85 -10.37
CA LYS A 204 12.54 -2.21 -9.54
C LYS A 204 13.91 -2.60 -10.06
N MET A 205 14.32 -1.98 -11.16
CA MET A 205 15.73 -1.94 -11.53
C MET A 205 16.48 -1.12 -10.48
N ASP A 206 17.15 -1.77 -9.54
CA ASP A 206 18.09 -1.08 -8.67
C ASP A 206 19.34 -0.75 -9.50
N HIS A 207 19.45 0.51 -9.93
CA HIS A 207 20.57 1.02 -10.74
C HIS A 207 21.83 1.32 -9.92
N PHE A 208 21.88 0.92 -8.64
CA PHE A 208 22.84 1.50 -7.71
C PHE A 208 24.06 0.69 -7.34
N ASN A 209 24.21 -0.58 -7.72
CA ASN A 209 25.51 -1.25 -7.84
C ASN A 209 25.35 -2.70 -8.32
N ASP A 210 26.20 -3.08 -9.27
CA ASP A 210 26.39 -4.40 -9.88
C ASP A 210 25.36 -4.83 -10.94
N ASN A 211 25.87 -5.44 -12.01
CA ASN A 211 25.22 -5.80 -13.28
C ASN A 211 24.09 -6.85 -13.19
N PHE A 212 23.37 -6.95 -12.08
CA PHE A 212 22.40 -8.02 -11.85
C PHE A 212 21.00 -7.45 -11.61
N SER A 213 20.01 -8.00 -12.32
CA SER A 213 18.61 -7.60 -12.21
C SER A 213 17.92 -8.36 -11.09
N THR A 214 17.37 -7.67 -10.10
CA THR A 214 16.40 -8.28 -9.16
C THR A 214 15.01 -8.23 -9.78
N TYR A 215 14.31 -9.36 -9.78
CA TYR A 215 12.93 -9.45 -10.29
C TYR A 215 11.96 -9.44 -9.12
N TYR A 216 10.95 -8.57 -9.17
CA TYR A 216 9.96 -8.40 -8.10
C TYR A 216 8.55 -8.74 -8.56
N PHE A 217 7.88 -9.57 -7.78
CA PHE A 217 6.48 -9.94 -7.96
C PHE A 217 5.69 -9.60 -6.70
N ARG A 218 4.58 -8.87 -6.86
CA ARG A 218 3.59 -8.68 -5.80
C ARG A 218 2.25 -9.24 -6.22
N PHE A 219 1.77 -10.21 -5.45
CA PHE A 219 0.41 -10.70 -5.50
C PHE A 219 -0.40 -9.91 -4.49
N GLN A 220 -1.56 -9.42 -4.90
CA GLN A 220 -2.41 -8.56 -4.11
C GLN A 220 -3.82 -9.13 -4.06
N GLU A 221 -4.34 -9.25 -2.84
CA GLU A 221 -5.69 -9.70 -2.57
C GLU A 221 -6.74 -8.69 -3.06
N VAL A 222 -7.77 -9.22 -3.73
CA VAL A 222 -8.91 -8.47 -4.25
C VAL A 222 -10.20 -9.18 -3.89
N VAL A 223 -11.15 -8.45 -3.32
CA VAL A 223 -12.45 -8.99 -2.90
C VAL A 223 -13.55 -8.07 -3.41
N ASN A 224 -14.53 -8.59 -4.16
CA ASN A 224 -15.61 -7.79 -4.75
C ASN A 224 -15.12 -6.55 -5.52
N ASN A 225 -14.06 -6.69 -6.33
CA ASN A 225 -13.36 -5.59 -7.03
C ASN A 225 -12.80 -4.49 -6.10
N THR A 226 -12.57 -4.80 -4.84
CA THR A 226 -11.92 -3.93 -3.85
C THR A 226 -10.55 -4.48 -3.55
N MET A 227 -9.53 -3.63 -3.62
CA MET A 227 -8.17 -3.98 -3.23
C MET A 227 -8.08 -4.06 -1.71
N ILE A 228 -7.23 -4.94 -1.21
CA ILE A 228 -6.77 -4.84 0.18
C ILE A 228 -5.58 -3.88 0.26
N ASP A 229 -5.42 -3.19 1.39
CA ASP A 229 -4.29 -2.28 1.67
C ASP A 229 -2.95 -2.85 1.19
N GLY A 230 -2.13 -2.07 0.47
CA GLY A 230 -0.92 -2.61 -0.19
C GLY A 230 0.19 -3.08 0.73
N GLU A 231 0.16 -2.75 2.03
CA GLU A 231 1.11 -3.26 3.03
C GLU A 231 0.70 -4.63 3.60
N ILE A 232 -0.51 -5.08 3.29
CA ILE A 232 -1.08 -6.38 3.66
C ILE A 232 -1.93 -6.93 2.52
N GLY A 233 -2.61 -8.06 2.71
CA GLY A 233 -3.22 -8.79 1.60
C GLY A 233 -2.23 -9.00 0.46
N THR A 234 -0.94 -9.17 0.76
CA THR A 234 0.10 -9.28 -0.27
C THR A 234 1.02 -10.46 -0.03
N ILE A 235 1.46 -11.03 -1.15
CA ILE A 235 2.63 -11.91 -1.22
C ILE A 235 3.66 -11.17 -2.07
N ARG A 236 4.87 -11.02 -1.54
CA ARG A 236 5.97 -10.30 -2.19
C ARG A 236 7.12 -11.29 -2.40
N VAL A 237 7.61 -11.38 -3.63
CA VAL A 237 8.69 -12.28 -4.02
C VAL A 237 9.76 -11.48 -4.75
N GLU A 238 11.01 -11.58 -4.30
CA GLU A 238 12.19 -11.01 -4.94
C GLU A 238 13.14 -12.15 -5.34
N LEU A 239 13.49 -12.19 -6.62
CA LEU A 239 14.46 -13.14 -7.18
C LEU A 239 15.76 -12.44 -7.54
N ASP A 240 16.88 -13.07 -7.19
CA ASP A 240 18.20 -12.72 -7.71
C ASP A 240 18.33 -13.13 -9.18
N GLY A 241 18.59 -12.19 -10.07
CA GLY A 241 18.77 -12.48 -11.49
C GLY A 241 20.00 -13.33 -11.80
N ARG A 242 21.01 -13.37 -10.91
CA ARG A 242 22.24 -14.14 -11.15
C ARG A 242 22.06 -15.64 -10.86
N SER A 243 21.38 -15.98 -9.78
CA SER A 243 21.17 -17.35 -9.32
C SER A 243 19.76 -17.89 -9.60
N GLY A 244 18.81 -17.02 -9.90
CA GLY A 244 17.40 -17.37 -10.05
C GLY A 244 16.75 -17.80 -8.74
N GLY A 245 17.41 -17.60 -7.61
CA GLY A 245 16.92 -17.95 -6.28
C GLY A 245 16.12 -16.82 -5.64
N ILE A 246 15.27 -17.19 -4.67
CA ILE A 246 14.51 -16.24 -3.85
C ILE A 246 15.45 -15.57 -2.85
N GLU A 247 15.60 -14.26 -2.96
CA GLU A 247 16.30 -13.42 -1.96
C GLU A 247 15.35 -12.89 -0.90
N ARG A 248 14.09 -12.64 -1.29
CA ARG A 248 13.05 -12.20 -0.36
C ARG A 248 11.72 -12.84 -0.68
N LEU A 249 11.06 -13.30 0.37
CA LEU A 249 9.68 -13.76 0.35
C LEU A 249 8.99 -13.14 1.57
N LEU A 250 7.81 -12.57 1.37
CA LEU A 250 6.98 -12.12 2.47
C LEU A 250 5.52 -12.33 2.11
N CYS A 251 4.82 -13.02 2.99
CA CYS A 251 3.42 -13.30 2.90
C CYS A 251 2.68 -12.60 4.04
N GLN A 252 1.67 -11.83 3.69
CA GLN A 252 0.80 -11.10 4.59
C GLN A 252 -0.64 -11.14 4.07
N TRP A 253 -1.17 -12.33 3.85
CA TRP A 253 -2.50 -12.55 3.28
C TRP A 253 -3.61 -12.36 4.32
N ILE A 254 -4.73 -11.73 3.95
CA ILE A 254 -5.81 -11.48 4.92
C ILE A 254 -6.88 -12.56 4.83
N GLU A 255 -7.24 -12.97 3.61
CA GLU A 255 -8.39 -13.84 3.35
C GLU A 255 -9.71 -13.19 3.83
N VAL A 256 -10.07 -12.08 3.21
CA VAL A 256 -11.38 -11.45 3.45
C VAL A 256 -12.43 -12.11 2.57
N ASP A 257 -13.48 -12.66 3.17
CA ASP A 257 -14.56 -13.33 2.44
C ASP A 257 -15.38 -12.36 1.57
N GLU A 258 -15.80 -11.24 2.16
CA GLU A 258 -16.64 -10.26 1.50
C GLU A 258 -16.38 -8.83 1.96
N ILE A 259 -16.56 -7.88 1.03
CA ILE A 259 -16.56 -6.44 1.30
C ILE A 259 -17.85 -5.86 0.75
N PRO A 260 -18.60 -5.03 1.52
CA PRO A 260 -19.82 -4.43 1.03
C PRO A 260 -19.52 -3.42 -0.07
N THR A 261 -20.23 -3.55 -1.19
CA THR A 261 -20.09 -2.66 -2.35
C THR A 261 -21.29 -1.72 -2.55
N ASN A 262 -22.34 -1.89 -1.73
CA ASN A 262 -23.58 -1.11 -1.83
C ASN A 262 -23.46 0.27 -1.17
N GLY A 263 -23.98 1.30 -1.82
CA GLY A 263 -24.02 2.66 -1.27
C GLY A 263 -22.69 3.41 -1.29
N ILE A 264 -21.69 2.87 -2.00
CA ILE A 264 -20.40 3.51 -2.23
C ILE A 264 -20.56 4.63 -3.26
N VAL A 265 -19.94 5.78 -2.97
CA VAL A 265 -19.83 6.91 -3.88
C VAL A 265 -19.09 6.48 -5.13
N SER A 266 -19.62 6.81 -6.32
CA SER A 266 -19.00 6.44 -7.58
C SER A 266 -17.58 7.01 -7.73
N MET A 267 -16.67 6.26 -8.35
CA MET A 267 -15.31 6.71 -8.71
C MET A 267 -15.32 8.08 -9.42
N ILE A 268 -16.30 8.34 -10.29
CA ILE A 268 -16.42 9.61 -11.03
C ILE A 268 -16.52 10.83 -10.08
N ALA A 269 -17.21 10.67 -8.95
CA ALA A 269 -17.35 11.74 -7.96
C ALA A 269 -16.06 12.00 -7.16
N ILE A 270 -15.17 11.01 -7.06
CA ILE A 270 -13.86 11.12 -6.40
C ILE A 270 -12.78 11.64 -7.37
N GLY A 271 -12.89 11.22 -8.63
CA GLY A 271 -11.95 11.50 -9.70
C GLY A 271 -11.29 10.24 -10.25
N TYR A 272 -10.88 10.31 -11.51
CA TYR A 272 -10.20 9.20 -12.20
C TYR A 272 -8.92 8.76 -11.48
N GLY A 273 -8.63 7.46 -11.57
CA GLY A 273 -7.46 6.84 -10.93
C GLY A 273 -7.66 6.49 -9.46
N ALA A 274 -8.82 6.80 -8.86
CA ALA A 274 -9.16 6.30 -7.54
C ALA A 274 -9.48 4.81 -7.58
N VAL A 275 -8.89 4.06 -6.66
CA VAL A 275 -9.09 2.62 -6.50
C VAL A 275 -9.80 2.37 -5.17
N LEU A 276 -10.85 1.57 -5.19
CA LEU A 276 -11.56 1.19 -3.98
C LEU A 276 -10.69 0.19 -3.20
N THR A 277 -10.37 0.53 -1.96
CA THR A 277 -9.41 -0.21 -1.13
C THR A 277 -9.92 -0.32 0.30
N LEU A 278 -9.85 -1.53 0.88
CA LEU A 278 -9.93 -1.71 2.32
C LEU A 278 -8.58 -1.29 2.91
N TYR A 279 -8.49 -0.02 3.28
CA TYR A 279 -7.24 0.65 3.63
C TYR A 279 -6.99 0.62 5.14
N ARG A 280 -5.75 0.38 5.56
CA ARG A 280 -5.35 0.40 6.98
C ARG A 280 -5.32 1.82 7.51
N VAL A 281 -6.19 2.18 8.46
CA VAL A 281 -6.15 3.50 9.08
C VAL A 281 -4.76 3.71 9.72
N PRO A 282 -4.00 4.75 9.32
CA PRO A 282 -2.70 5.01 9.91
C PRO A 282 -2.86 5.32 11.40
N GLU A 283 -2.21 4.53 12.25
CA GLU A 283 -2.12 4.80 13.68
C GLU A 283 -0.76 5.45 13.99
N GLY A 284 -0.72 6.26 15.06
CA GLY A 284 0.54 6.84 15.54
C GLY A 284 1.52 5.76 16.02
N ASP A 285 2.80 6.12 16.16
CA ASP A 285 3.83 5.19 16.60
C ASP A 285 3.55 4.69 18.04
N TYR A 286 3.30 3.39 18.17
CA TYR A 286 3.09 2.73 19.47
C TYR A 286 4.08 1.57 19.68
N ASN A 287 4.50 1.38 20.93
CA ASN A 287 5.41 0.30 21.35
C ASN A 287 4.65 -0.93 21.90
N GLU A 288 3.42 -1.19 21.44
CA GLU A 288 2.58 -2.30 21.91
C GLU A 288 1.66 -2.81 20.79
N ILE A 289 1.21 -4.07 20.88
CA ILE A 289 0.24 -4.65 19.94
C ILE A 289 -1.13 -4.00 20.21
N ARG A 290 -1.66 -3.30 19.21
CA ARG A 290 -2.99 -2.70 19.26
C ARG A 290 -3.93 -3.31 18.23
N PRO A 291 -5.25 -3.24 18.48
CA PRO A 291 -6.22 -3.47 17.44
C PRO A 291 -5.95 -2.55 16.26
N GLN A 292 -6.10 -3.05 15.04
CA GLN A 292 -5.88 -2.29 13.82
C GLN A 292 -7.17 -2.10 13.07
N ASP A 293 -7.49 -0.86 12.75
CA ASP A 293 -8.69 -0.51 11.99
C ASP A 293 -8.39 -0.43 10.49
N PHE A 294 -9.25 -1.09 9.73
CA PHE A 294 -9.31 -1.04 8.27
C PHE A 294 -10.59 -0.35 7.87
N ARG A 295 -10.50 0.61 6.97
CA ARG A 295 -11.65 1.36 6.48
C ARG A 295 -11.77 1.22 4.97
N LEU A 296 -13.00 1.04 4.51
CA LEU A 296 -13.27 1.05 3.08
C LEU A 296 -13.16 2.49 2.55
N CYS A 297 -12.23 2.69 1.63
CA CYS A 297 -11.84 4.00 1.15
C CYS A 297 -11.62 4.00 -0.35
N TRP A 298 -11.75 5.16 -0.98
CA TRP A 298 -11.14 5.42 -2.28
C TRP A 298 -9.72 5.92 -2.07
N VAL A 299 -8.74 5.26 -2.68
CA VAL A 299 -7.33 5.64 -2.64
C VAL A 299 -6.93 6.14 -4.02
N ARG A 300 -6.47 7.39 -4.10
CA ARG A 300 -5.98 7.99 -5.33
C ARG A 300 -4.51 8.35 -5.16
N ASP A 301 -3.66 7.70 -5.92
CA ASP A 301 -2.24 8.00 -5.97
C ASP A 301 -1.96 8.99 -7.10
N ASP A 302 -1.36 10.13 -6.78
CA ASP A 302 -0.91 11.13 -7.73
C ASP A 302 0.62 11.24 -7.65
N PRO A 303 1.35 10.92 -8.72
CA PRO A 303 2.82 10.97 -8.73
C PRO A 303 3.41 12.32 -8.31
N ARG A 304 2.64 13.42 -8.38
CA ARG A 304 3.10 14.77 -8.07
C ARG A 304 2.70 15.24 -6.68
N SER A 305 1.56 14.77 -6.17
CA SER A 305 1.02 15.23 -4.87
C SER A 305 0.96 14.13 -3.81
N GLY A 306 1.37 12.91 -4.14
CA GLY A 306 1.28 11.74 -3.30
C GLY A 306 -0.13 11.16 -3.28
N MET A 307 -0.47 10.50 -2.18
CA MET A 307 -1.69 9.70 -2.05
C MET A 307 -2.77 10.49 -1.32
N THR A 308 -3.98 10.54 -1.88
CA THR A 308 -5.17 11.06 -1.19
C THR A 308 -6.14 9.93 -0.92
N VAL A 309 -6.71 9.91 0.29
CA VAL A 309 -7.68 8.89 0.67
C VAL A 309 -9.01 9.51 1.07
N PHE A 310 -10.09 8.96 0.52
CA PHE A 310 -11.46 9.43 0.69
C PHE A 310 -12.31 8.33 1.30
N ASP A 311 -13.27 8.70 2.13
CA ASP A 311 -14.27 7.76 2.62
C ASP A 311 -15.12 7.21 1.45
N ALA A 312 -15.33 5.90 1.40
CA ALA A 312 -16.06 5.27 0.31
C ALA A 312 -17.55 5.66 0.24
N PHE A 313 -18.17 6.04 1.35
CA PHE A 313 -19.61 6.32 1.45
C PHE A 313 -19.96 7.80 1.42
N THR A 314 -19.07 8.67 1.91
CA THR A 314 -19.30 10.12 1.91
C THR A 314 -18.51 10.86 0.85
N GLY A 315 -17.41 10.27 0.35
CA GLY A 315 -16.47 10.93 -0.55
C GLY A 315 -15.63 12.03 0.13
N GLU A 316 -15.73 12.17 1.46
CA GLU A 316 -14.92 13.13 2.19
C GLU A 316 -13.46 12.70 2.24
N VAL A 317 -12.54 13.66 2.09
CA VAL A 317 -11.11 13.41 2.29
C VAL A 317 -10.85 13.05 3.75
N LEU A 318 -10.19 11.92 3.98
CA LEU A 318 -9.78 11.45 5.29
C LEU A 318 -8.37 11.92 5.63
N TYR A 319 -7.43 11.73 4.71
CA TYR A 319 -6.04 12.21 4.83
C TYR A 319 -5.37 12.32 3.46
N VAL A 320 -4.28 13.08 3.44
CA VAL A 320 -3.37 13.23 2.30
C VAL A 320 -1.97 12.88 2.78
N MET A 321 -1.29 12.00 2.06
CA MET A 321 0.12 11.70 2.24
C MET A 321 0.88 12.34 1.11
N ASP A 322 1.80 13.25 1.42
CA ASP A 322 2.61 13.89 0.39
C ASP A 322 3.66 12.92 -0.20
N THR A 323 4.35 13.35 -1.26
CA THR A 323 5.40 12.55 -1.91
C THR A 323 6.60 12.25 -1.00
N PHE A 324 6.73 12.93 0.13
CA PHE A 324 7.79 12.73 1.13
C PHE A 324 7.32 11.83 2.29
N GLY A 325 6.09 11.31 2.24
CA GLY A 325 5.52 10.43 3.25
C GLY A 325 4.97 11.15 4.48
N ALA A 326 4.83 12.48 4.45
CA ALA A 326 4.21 13.23 5.54
C ALA A 326 2.68 13.10 5.49
N PHE A 327 2.08 12.74 6.62
CA PHE A 327 0.64 12.62 6.78
C PHE A 327 0.03 13.96 7.20
N HIS A 328 -0.96 14.43 6.45
CA HIS A 328 -1.76 15.60 6.80
C HIS A 328 -3.16 15.16 7.20
N SER A 329 -3.55 15.51 8.43
CA SER A 329 -4.90 15.26 8.95
C SER A 329 -5.94 16.11 8.21
N GLN A 330 -7.22 15.74 8.32
CA GLN A 330 -8.34 16.44 7.66
C GLN A 330 -8.36 17.96 7.91
N ASP A 331 -7.96 18.40 9.12
CA ASP A 331 -7.89 19.82 9.49
C ASP A 331 -6.73 20.55 8.79
N GLU A 332 -5.59 19.88 8.61
CA GLU A 332 -4.44 20.41 7.86
C GLU A 332 -4.71 20.41 6.36
N VAL A 333 -5.35 19.36 5.84
CA VAL A 333 -5.74 19.26 4.42
C VAL A 333 -6.75 20.35 4.08
N ARG A 334 -7.74 20.61 4.94
CA ARG A 334 -8.64 21.76 4.77
C ARG A 334 -7.87 23.07 4.74
N ALA A 335 -6.88 23.26 5.61
CA ALA A 335 -6.03 24.47 5.60
C ALA A 335 -5.20 24.58 4.31
N ILE A 336 -4.63 23.48 3.80
CA ILE A 336 -3.82 23.44 2.57
C ILE A 336 -4.67 23.71 1.32
N PHE A 337 -5.86 23.10 1.22
CA PHE A 337 -6.78 23.32 0.10
C PHE A 337 -7.51 24.68 0.19
N LEU A 338 -7.72 25.23 1.38
CA LEU A 338 -8.29 26.57 1.57
C LEU A 338 -7.23 27.69 1.47
N ALA A 339 -5.94 27.39 1.61
CA ALA A 339 -4.88 28.40 1.52
C ALA A 339 -4.86 29.12 0.15
N PRO A 340 -5.01 28.47 -1.01
CA PRO A 340 -5.16 29.15 -2.30
C PRO A 340 -6.43 30.03 -2.38
N LEU A 341 -7.53 29.59 -1.76
CA LEU A 341 -8.77 30.35 -1.66
C LEU A 341 -8.63 31.60 -0.78
N LEU A 342 -7.90 31.49 0.34
CA LEU A 342 -7.59 32.62 1.22
C LEU A 342 -6.58 33.58 0.57
N ILE A 343 -5.54 33.07 -0.09
CA ILE A 343 -4.54 33.88 -0.80
C ILE A 343 -5.14 34.59 -2.02
N SER A 344 -6.20 34.06 -2.64
CA SER A 344 -6.94 34.75 -3.72
C SER A 344 -7.99 35.73 -3.20
N ALA A 345 -8.56 35.51 -2.00
CA ALA A 345 -9.54 36.39 -1.38
C ALA A 345 -8.90 37.60 -0.66
N ILE A 346 -7.69 37.46 -0.11
CA ILE A 346 -6.98 38.55 0.60
C ILE A 346 -6.67 39.75 -0.32
N PRO A 347 -6.16 39.58 -1.56
CA PRO A 347 -5.96 40.69 -2.49
C PRO A 347 -7.26 41.38 -2.88
N ALA A 348 -8.34 40.62 -3.13
CA ALA A 348 -9.64 41.18 -3.50
C ALA A 348 -10.26 42.03 -2.37
N THR A 349 -10.15 41.56 -1.13
CA THR A 349 -10.67 42.26 0.05
C THR A 349 -9.82 43.48 0.40
N LEU A 350 -8.49 43.41 0.25
CA LEU A 350 -7.57 44.55 0.41
C LEU A 350 -7.73 45.60 -0.71
N LEU A 351 -7.99 45.20 -1.96
CA LEU A 351 -8.35 46.10 -3.05
C LEU A 351 -9.70 46.78 -2.80
N TYR A 352 -10.69 46.05 -2.27
CA TYR A 352 -11.99 46.61 -1.92
C TYR A 352 -11.93 47.61 -0.74
N LEU A 353 -11.14 47.30 0.29
CA LEU A 353 -10.91 48.20 1.43
C LEU A 353 -10.06 49.42 1.06
N GLY A 354 -9.02 49.23 0.24
CA GLY A 354 -8.16 50.30 -0.28
C GLY A 354 -8.93 51.31 -1.13
N THR A 355 -9.78 50.82 -2.04
CA THR A 355 -10.63 51.68 -2.88
C THR A 355 -11.67 52.44 -2.06
N ARG A 356 -12.27 51.84 -1.01
CA ARG A 356 -13.19 52.54 -0.10
C ARG A 356 -12.53 53.66 0.70
N LYS A 357 -11.28 53.47 1.15
CA LYS A 357 -10.51 54.49 1.88
C LYS A 357 -10.11 55.66 0.97
N ILE A 358 -9.73 55.36 -0.28
CA ILE A 358 -9.39 56.37 -1.29
C ILE A 358 -10.64 57.18 -1.69
N LEU A 359 -11.78 56.51 -1.93
CA LEU A 359 -13.05 57.18 -2.26
C LEU A 359 -13.57 58.08 -1.12
N ARG A 360 -13.40 57.69 0.16
CA ARG A 360 -13.76 58.54 1.30
C ARG A 360 -12.84 59.76 1.47
N ARG A 361 -11.57 59.67 1.06
CA ARG A 361 -10.64 60.82 1.06
C ARG A 361 -10.94 61.80 -0.07
N GLN A 362 -11.37 61.32 -1.24
CA GLN A 362 -11.72 62.19 -2.37
C GLN A 362 -13.08 62.89 -2.22
N MET A 363 -14.00 62.39 -1.39
CA MET A 363 -15.29 63.03 -1.11
C MET A 363 -15.25 64.05 0.06
N ARG A 364 -14.06 64.33 0.62
CA ARG A 364 -13.87 65.34 1.67
C ARG A 364 -13.08 66.58 1.21
N TYR A 365 -12.90 66.75 -0.10
CA TYR A 365 -12.33 67.96 -0.71
C TYR A 365 -13.29 68.53 -1.74
#